data_AF-A0A851SJF1-F1
#
_entry.id   AF-A0A851SJF1-F1
#
_cell.length_a   1.000
_cell.length_b   1.000
_cell.length_c   1.000
_cell.angle_alpha   90.00
_cell.angle_beta   90.00
_cell.angle_gamma   90.00
#
_symmetry.space_group_name_H-M   'P 1'
#
loop_
_entity.id
_entity.type
_entity.pdbx_description
1 polymer ?
#
loop_
_entity_poly.entity_id
_entity_poly.type
_entity_poly.pdbx_seq_one_letter_code
_entity_poly.pdbx_strand_id
1 'polypeptide(L)' 'RRPETSFLWFTSPYKTLRFILWRRYKWALILALLLFILLLFLGIFVYAFPNYAAMKLVKPFN' A
#
# COMPACT_ATOMS: atom_id res chain seq x y z
N ARG A 1 15.37 -47.89 8.73
CA ARG A 1 14.04 -47.25 8.71
C ARG A 1 14.22 -45.84 8.17
N ARG A 2 13.54 -45.51 7.07
CA ARG A 2 13.73 -44.27 6.29
C ARG A 2 13.06 -43.10 7.03
N PRO A 3 13.65 -41.89 7.04
CA PRO A 3 13.13 -40.81 7.86
C PRO A 3 11.80 -40.30 7.30
N GLU A 4 10.81 -40.15 8.18
CA GLU A 4 9.47 -39.55 7.96
C GLU A 4 9.57 -38.02 7.78
N THR A 5 10.57 -37.56 7.02
CA THR A 5 10.98 -36.16 7.00
C THR A 5 10.53 -35.46 5.72
N SER A 6 9.63 -34.49 5.90
CA SER A 6 9.70 -33.17 5.26
C SER A 6 9.06 -32.94 3.88
N PHE A 7 8.49 -33.95 3.20
CA PHE A 7 7.85 -33.74 1.87
C PHE A 7 6.35 -33.35 1.89
N LEU A 8 5.77 -33.06 3.07
CA LEU A 8 4.36 -32.64 3.18
C LEU A 8 4.04 -31.31 2.48
N TRP A 9 5.03 -30.47 2.19
CA TRP A 9 4.83 -29.27 1.38
C TRP A 9 4.56 -29.58 -0.10
N PHE A 10 5.07 -30.70 -0.60
CA PHE A 10 4.97 -31.07 -2.01
C PHE A 10 3.64 -31.72 -2.38
N THR A 11 2.91 -32.25 -1.41
CA THR A 11 1.60 -32.90 -1.63
C THR A 11 0.44 -31.91 -1.70
N SER A 12 0.60 -30.69 -1.17
CA SER A 12 -0.42 -29.63 -1.27
C SER A 12 0.19 -28.22 -1.38
N PRO A 13 1.00 -27.94 -2.42
CA PRO A 13 1.73 -26.67 -2.57
C PRO A 13 0.79 -25.44 -2.51
N TYR A 14 -0.45 -25.62 -2.97
CA TYR A 14 -1.46 -24.57 -2.99
C TYR A 14 -1.88 -24.07 -1.60
N LYS A 15 -1.99 -24.95 -0.59
CA LYS A 15 -2.39 -24.53 0.76
C LYS A 15 -1.27 -23.75 1.45
N THR A 16 -0.03 -24.17 1.28
CA THR A 16 1.10 -23.49 1.91
C THR A 16 1.44 -22.18 1.19
N LEU A 17 1.35 -22.12 -0.15
CA LEU A 17 1.47 -20.87 -0.89
C LEU A 17 0.39 -19.87 -0.49
N ARG A 18 -0.87 -20.28 -0.38
CA ARG A 18 -1.95 -19.41 0.12
C ARG A 18 -1.67 -18.90 1.53
N PHE A 19 -1.09 -19.71 2.42
CA PHE A 19 -0.76 -19.28 3.78
C PHE A 19 0.38 -18.23 3.81
N ILE A 20 1.43 -18.43 3.00
CA ILE A 20 2.54 -17.49 2.88
C ILE A 20 2.08 -16.18 2.22
N LEU A 21 1.31 -16.27 1.14
CA LEU A 21 0.71 -15.13 0.46
C LEU A 21 -0.25 -14.39 1.41
N TRP A 22 -1.15 -15.08 2.11
CA TRP A 22 -2.07 -14.45 3.05
C TRP A 22 -1.37 -13.76 4.22
N ARG A 23 -0.24 -14.29 4.70
CA ARG A 23 0.54 -13.63 5.77
C ARG A 23 1.28 -12.39 5.26
N ARG A 24 1.81 -12.44 4.03
CA ARG A 24 2.63 -11.36 3.44
C ARG A 24 1.79 -10.26 2.77
N TYR A 25 0.66 -10.62 2.18
CA TYR A 25 -0.22 -9.68 1.46
C TYR A 25 -1.09 -8.82 2.37
N LYS A 26 -1.39 -9.22 3.61
CA LYS A 26 -2.15 -8.34 4.53
C LYS A 26 -1.46 -7.00 4.72
N TRP A 27 -0.15 -7.03 4.98
CA TRP A 27 0.66 -5.82 5.12
C TRP A 27 0.83 -5.08 3.79
N ALA A 28 0.96 -5.80 2.67
CA ALA A 28 1.04 -5.19 1.35
C ALA A 28 -0.27 -4.46 0.97
N LEU A 29 -1.43 -5.03 1.30
CA LEU A 29 -2.74 -4.41 1.07
C LEU A 29 -2.93 -3.16 1.93
N ILE A 30 -2.56 -3.23 3.21
CA ILE A 30 -2.59 -2.07 4.12
C ILE A 30 -1.67 -0.97 3.59
N LEU A 31 -0.43 -1.31 3.19
CA LEU A 31 0.53 -0.35 2.64
C LEU A 31 0.02 0.27 1.34
N ALA A 32 -0.56 -0.54 0.44
CA ALA A 32 -1.14 -0.06 -0.81
C ALA A 32 -2.32 0.89 -0.56
N LEU A 33 -3.20 0.58 0.39
CA LEU A 33 -4.32 1.46 0.78
C LEU A 33 -3.80 2.79 1.35
N LEU A 34 -2.80 2.74 2.23
CA LEU A 34 -2.19 3.91 2.85
C LEU A 34 -1.49 4.78 1.80
N LEU A 35 -0.76 4.16 0.88
CA LEU A 35 -0.13 4.84 -0.26
C LEU A 35 -1.17 5.52 -1.16
N PHE A 36 -2.29 4.84 -1.43
CA PHE A 36 -3.38 5.38 -2.23
C PHE A 36 -4.02 6.61 -1.59
N ILE A 37 -4.27 6.56 -0.27
CA ILE A 37 -4.77 7.71 0.50
C ILE A 37 -3.78 8.88 0.45
N LEU A 38 -2.48 8.60 0.61
CA LEU A 38 -1.43 9.62 0.54
C LEU A 38 -1.39 10.29 -0.84
N LEU A 39 -1.54 9.51 -1.91
CA LEU A 39 -1.52 9.98 -3.29
C LEU A 39 -2.73 10.88 -3.58
N LEU A 40 -3.92 10.49 -3.12
CA LEU A 40 -5.13 11.31 -3.21
C LEU A 40 -4.96 12.63 -2.44
N PHE A 41 -4.43 12.57 -1.23
CA PHE A 41 -4.14 13.76 -0.43
C PHE A 41 -3.18 14.71 -1.15
N LEU A 42 -2.12 14.17 -1.75
CA LEU A 42 -1.14 14.95 -2.49
C LEU A 42 -1.75 15.59 -3.75
N GLY A 43 -2.61 14.86 -4.47
CA GLY A 43 -3.32 15.38 -5.64
C GLY A 43 -4.22 16.57 -5.29
N ILE A 44 -4.99 16.45 -4.22
CA ILE A 44 -5.85 17.54 -3.72
C ILE A 44 -5.00 18.72 -3.25
N PHE A 45 -3.89 18.44 -2.55
CA PHE A 45 -2.98 19.46 -2.07
C PHE A 45 -2.40 20.29 -3.21
N VAL A 46 -1.85 19.65 -4.25
CA VAL A 46 -1.30 20.33 -5.43
C VAL A 46 -2.37 21.12 -6.18
N TYR A 47 -3.60 20.60 -6.25
CA TYR A 47 -4.73 21.31 -6.87
C TYR A 47 -5.16 22.56 -6.06
N ALA A 48 -5.19 22.48 -4.74
CA ALA A 48 -5.62 23.58 -3.86
C ALA A 48 -4.52 24.62 -3.59
N PHE A 49 -3.25 24.20 -3.63
CA PHE A 49 -2.09 25.04 -3.35
C PHE A 49 -1.99 26.31 -4.21
N PRO A 50 -2.17 26.30 -5.55
CA PRO A 50 -1.97 27.48 -6.38
C PRO A 50 -2.94 28.61 -6.05
N ASN A 51 -4.20 28.31 -5.74
CA ASN A 51 -5.19 29.34 -5.37
C ASN A 51 -4.83 30.03 -4.05
N TYR A 52 -4.41 29.26 -3.04
CA TYR A 52 -4.00 29.80 -1.74
C TYR A 52 -2.69 30.60 -1.84
N ALA A 53 -1.71 30.07 -2.57
CA ALA A 53 -0.42 30.74 -2.78
C ALA A 53 -0.56 32.02 -3.60
N ALA A 54 -1.41 32.01 -4.64
CA ALA A 54 -1.68 33.19 -5.46
C ALA A 54 -2.35 34.30 -4.65
N MET A 55 -3.36 34.00 -3.82
CA MET A 55 -3.98 35.02 -2.96
C MET A 55 -3.00 35.63 -1.96
N LYS A 56 -2.05 34.85 -1.45
CA LYS A 56 -0.99 35.34 -0.55
C LYS A 56 0.03 36.24 -1.26
N LEU A 57 0.36 35.96 -2.52
CA LEU A 57 1.33 36.72 -3.31
C LEU A 57 0.75 38.02 -3.88
N VAL A 58 -0.48 37.98 -4.35
CA VAL A 58 -1.04 39.09 -5.15
C VAL A 58 -1.54 40.25 -4.28
N LYS A 59 -1.77 40.07 -2.97
CA LYS A 59 -2.36 41.08 -2.04
C LYS A 59 -3.27 42.10 -2.77
N PRO A 60 -4.37 41.65 -3.41
CA PRO A 60 -5.14 42.50 -4.32
C PRO A 60 -5.93 43.64 -3.64
N PHE A 61 -5.87 43.77 -2.30
CA PHE A 61 -6.64 44.74 -1.52
C PHE A 61 -5.78 45.56 -0.54
N ASN A 62 -4.49 45.75 -0.82
CA ASN A 62 -3.62 46.65 -0.06
C ASN A 62 -2.95 47.68 -0.96
#